data_AF-A0A9X3NF62-F1
#
_entry.id   AF-A0A9X3NF62-F1
#
_cell.length_a   1.000
_cell.length_b   1.000
_cell.length_c   1.000
_cell.angle_alpha   90.00
_cell.angle_beta   90.00
_cell.angle_gamma   90.00
#
_symmetry.space_group_name_H-M   'P 1'
#
loop_
_entity.id
_entity.type
_entity.pdbx_description
1 polymer ?
#
loop_
_entity_poly.entity_id
_entity_poly.type
_entity_poly.pdbx_seq_one_letter_code
_entity_poly.pdbx_strand_id
1 'polypeptide(L)'
;METPSFTFRLERVRDIRERAEDQAREALTHEIRRRDEGRMLLDEARAEVRKACDLNRASLSGGQLTTALNLRAIQGYVERAEQLQTSAALELSSREAEVQVKRQHLAAAARDRQAIDKLKERQLAEHNAEWARKSQNTLDELALAVHRRGALAA
;
A
#
# COMPACT_ATOMS: atom_id res chain seq x y z
N MET A 1 40.42 4.46 21.00
CA MET A 1 39.98 5.64 20.24
C MET A 1 38.48 5.52 20.07
N GLU A 2 37.72 6.49 20.54
CA GLU A 2 36.26 6.50 20.35
C GLU A 2 35.97 6.98 18.92
N THR A 3 35.18 6.22 18.17
CA THR A 3 34.63 6.65 16.89
C THR A 3 33.63 7.78 17.14
N PRO A 4 33.73 8.94 16.46
CA PRO A 4 32.70 9.96 16.54
C PRO A 4 31.38 9.37 16.03
N SER A 5 30.28 9.67 16.72
CA SER A 5 28.95 9.17 16.37
C SER A 5 28.49 9.77 15.03
N PHE A 6 28.02 8.91 14.12
CA PHE A 6 27.43 9.34 12.86
C PHE A 6 26.01 9.88 13.10
N THR A 7 25.75 11.11 12.66
CA THR A 7 24.41 11.71 12.71
C THR A 7 23.95 12.02 11.29
N PHE A 8 22.89 11.35 10.83
CA PHE A 8 22.33 11.61 9.52
C PHE A 8 21.45 12.87 9.56
N ARG A 9 21.80 13.88 8.76
CA ARG A 9 21.13 15.19 8.79
C ARG A 9 19.66 15.13 8.37
N LEU A 10 19.23 14.05 7.71
CA LEU A 10 17.88 13.86 7.18
C LEU A 10 17.08 12.78 7.94
N GLU A 11 17.45 12.40 9.18
CA GLU A 11 16.65 11.45 9.97
C GLU A 11 15.19 11.89 10.10
N ARG A 12 14.93 13.18 10.35
CA ARG A 12 13.56 13.67 10.46
C ARG A 12 12.75 13.47 9.17
N VAL A 13 13.41 13.62 8.01
CA VAL A 13 12.78 13.38 6.70
C VAL A 13 12.52 11.89 6.51
N ARG A 14 13.47 11.03 6.91
CA ARG A 14 13.31 9.58 6.88
C ARG A 14 12.09 9.13 7.69
N ASP A 15 11.95 9.61 8.93
CA ASP A 15 10.80 9.29 9.78
C ASP A 15 9.47 9.74 9.16
N ILE A 16 9.46 10.90 8.48
CA ILE A 16 8.26 11.38 7.77
C ILE A 16 7.92 10.45 6.61
N ARG A 17 8.93 10.00 5.84
CA ARG A 17 8.73 9.09 4.70
C ARG A 17 8.29 7.69 5.14
N GLU A 18 8.83 7.19 6.24
CA GLU A 18 8.39 5.94 6.86
C GLU A 18 6.92 6.02 7.26
N ARG A 19 6.53 7.07 8.01
CA ARG A 19 5.12 7.28 8.38
C ARG A 19 4.22 7.46 7.16
N ALA A 20 4.69 8.13 6.11
CA ALA A 20 3.92 8.30 4.88
C ALA A 20 3.69 6.95 4.16
N GLU A 21 4.67 6.04 4.18
CA GLU A 21 4.50 4.69 3.65
C GLU A 21 3.49 3.90 4.49
N ASP A 22 3.60 3.95 5.82
CA ASP A 22 2.67 3.26 6.71
C ASP A 22 1.24 3.76 6.53
N GLN A 23 1.04 5.07 6.46
CA GLN A 23 -0.27 5.67 6.16
C GLN A 23 -0.80 5.24 4.79
N ALA A 24 0.06 5.18 3.77
CA ALA A 24 -0.34 4.71 2.44
C ALA A 24 -0.74 3.23 2.46
N ARG A 25 -0.08 2.42 3.29
CA ARG A 25 -0.39 1.00 3.48
C ARG A 25 -1.73 0.81 4.17
N GLU A 26 -1.97 1.53 5.27
CA GLU A 26 -3.25 1.54 5.97
C GLU A 26 -4.40 1.96 5.05
N ALA A 27 -4.21 3.04 4.29
CA ALA A 27 -5.19 3.52 3.32
C ALA A 27 -5.49 2.47 2.23
N LEU A 28 -4.47 1.76 1.74
CA LEU A 28 -4.68 0.66 0.78
C LEU A 28 -5.47 -0.48 1.41
N THR A 29 -5.14 -0.90 2.64
CA THR A 29 -5.88 -1.95 3.35
C THR A 29 -7.34 -1.57 3.55
N HIS A 30 -7.61 -0.30 3.89
CA HIS A 30 -8.97 0.21 4.01
C HIS A 30 -9.74 0.10 2.68
N GLU A 31 -9.16 0.55 1.56
CA GLU A 31 -9.85 0.48 0.27
C GLU A 31 -10.03 -0.95 -0.24
N ILE A 32 -9.10 -1.87 0.06
CA ILE A 32 -9.28 -3.29 -0.24
C ILE A 32 -10.51 -3.86 0.47
N ARG A 33 -10.68 -3.56 1.77
CA ARG A 33 -11.87 -3.99 2.52
C ARG A 33 -13.15 -3.45 1.91
N ARG A 34 -13.19 -2.16 1.56
CA ARG A 34 -14.36 -1.54 0.91
C ARG A 34 -14.66 -2.16 -0.45
N ARG A 35 -13.64 -2.51 -1.23
CA ARG A 35 -13.79 -3.24 -2.50
C ARG A 35 -14.38 -4.63 -2.25
N ASP A 36 -13.90 -5.35 -1.24
CA ASP A 36 -14.40 -6.69 -0.91
C ASP A 36 -15.86 -6.64 -0.43
N GLU A 37 -16.23 -5.67 0.40
CA GLU A 37 -17.62 -5.40 0.79
C GLU A 37 -18.50 -5.08 -0.44
N GLY A 38 -17.99 -4.23 -1.35
CA GLY A 38 -18.67 -3.91 -2.61
C GLY A 38 -18.86 -5.12 -3.51
N ARG A 39 -17.91 -6.07 -3.49
CA ARG A 39 -18.01 -7.33 -4.23
C ARG A 39 -19.12 -8.22 -3.65
N MET A 40 -19.20 -8.32 -2.32
CA MET A 40 -20.28 -9.06 -1.67
C MET A 40 -21.66 -8.47 -2.02
N LEU A 41 -21.81 -7.15 -2.00
CA LEU A 41 -23.05 -6.47 -2.39
C LEU A 41 -23.44 -6.75 -3.85
N LEU A 42 -22.47 -6.76 -4.77
CA LEU A 42 -22.73 -7.12 -6.16
C LEU A 42 -23.19 -8.58 -6.30
N ASP A 43 -22.59 -9.49 -5.56
CA ASP A 43 -22.96 -10.91 -5.61
C ASP A 43 -24.35 -11.16 -5.00
N GLU A 44 -24.73 -10.41 -3.96
CA GLU A 44 -26.08 -10.37 -3.41
C GLU A 44 -27.09 -9.80 -4.43
N ALA A 45 -26.79 -8.66 -5.06
CA ALA A 45 -27.65 -8.08 -6.09
C ALA A 45 -27.85 -9.02 -7.28
N ARG A 46 -26.81 -9.75 -7.70
CA ARG A 46 -26.90 -10.81 -8.72
C ARG A 46 -27.79 -11.96 -8.27
N ALA A 47 -27.75 -12.33 -6.99
CA ALA A 47 -28.65 -13.35 -6.44
C ALA A 47 -30.11 -12.88 -6.46
N GLU A 48 -30.36 -11.61 -6.14
CA GLU A 48 -31.70 -11.02 -6.21
C GLU A 48 -32.25 -10.98 -7.64
N VAL A 49 -31.43 -10.62 -8.64
CA VAL A 49 -31.83 -10.70 -10.05
C VAL A 49 -32.21 -12.13 -10.44
N ARG A 50 -31.43 -13.14 -10.04
CA ARG A 50 -31.76 -14.55 -10.30
C ARG A 50 -33.09 -14.93 -9.66
N LYS A 51 -33.31 -14.59 -8.39
CA LYS A 51 -34.58 -14.83 -7.70
C LYS A 51 -35.75 -14.16 -8.41
N ALA A 52 -35.59 -12.91 -8.86
CA ALA A 52 -36.62 -12.18 -9.58
C ALA A 52 -36.98 -12.85 -10.92
N CYS A 53 -35.97 -13.29 -11.67
CA CYS A 53 -36.15 -14.03 -12.92
C CYS A 53 -36.83 -15.39 -12.70
N ASP A 54 -36.45 -16.11 -11.65
CA ASP A 54 -37.05 -17.41 -11.30
C ASP A 54 -38.52 -17.26 -10.91
N LEU A 55 -38.87 -16.24 -10.13
CA LEU A 55 -40.26 -15.89 -9.79
C LEU A 55 -41.08 -15.52 -11.03
N ASN A 56 -40.50 -14.73 -11.94
CA ASN A 56 -41.15 -14.39 -13.20
C ASN A 56 -41.42 -15.64 -14.05
N ARG A 57 -40.41 -16.51 -14.19
CA ARG A 57 -40.55 -17.77 -14.92
C ARG A 57 -41.61 -18.68 -14.30
N ALA A 58 -41.61 -18.85 -12.99
CA ALA A 58 -42.57 -19.69 -12.28
C ALA A 58 -44.01 -19.18 -12.47
N SER A 59 -44.19 -17.86 -12.44
CA SER A 59 -45.50 -17.22 -12.65
C SER A 59 -46.05 -17.45 -14.06
N LEU A 60 -45.18 -17.50 -15.07
CA LEU A 60 -45.56 -17.82 -16.46
C LEU A 60 -45.80 -19.31 -16.70
N SER A 61 -45.12 -20.19 -15.94
CA SER A 61 -45.15 -21.65 -16.13
C SER A 61 -46.26 -22.35 -15.35
N GLY A 62 -46.78 -21.72 -14.29
CA GLY A 62 -47.67 -22.36 -13.31
C GLY A 62 -49.12 -22.60 -13.76
N GLY A 63 -49.50 -22.26 -14.99
CA GLY A 63 -50.86 -22.49 -15.53
C GLY A 63 -52.00 -21.74 -14.81
N GLN A 64 -51.72 -21.02 -13.73
CA GLN A 64 -52.67 -20.15 -13.05
C GLN A 64 -52.90 -18.87 -13.86
N LEU A 65 -54.16 -18.45 -13.96
CA LEU A 65 -54.56 -17.15 -14.50
C LEU A 65 -53.93 -16.04 -13.66
N THR A 66 -52.75 -15.59 -14.09
CA THR A 66 -52.02 -14.52 -13.42
C THR A 66 -52.61 -13.20 -13.86
N THR A 67 -53.20 -12.45 -12.93
CA THR A 67 -53.77 -11.13 -13.21
C THR A 67 -52.71 -10.19 -13.80
N ALA A 68 -53.10 -9.32 -14.73
CA ALA A 68 -52.20 -8.32 -15.33
C ALA A 68 -51.46 -7.45 -14.29
N LEU A 69 -52.12 -7.17 -13.14
CA LEU A 69 -51.51 -6.47 -12.02
C LEU A 69 -50.31 -7.23 -11.42
N ASN A 70 -50.41 -8.55 -11.27
CA ASN A 70 -49.33 -9.39 -10.74
C ASN A 70 -48.17 -9.47 -11.72
N LEU A 71 -48.43 -9.61 -13.02
CA LEU A 71 -47.39 -9.58 -14.06
C LEU A 71 -46.62 -8.25 -14.03
N ARG A 72 -47.33 -7.12 -13.90
CA ARG A 72 -46.70 -5.80 -13.79
C ARG A 72 -45.87 -5.65 -12.51
N ALA A 73 -46.33 -6.20 -11.39
CA ALA A 73 -45.60 -6.16 -10.12
C ALA A 73 -44.30 -6.97 -10.19
N ILE A 74 -44.35 -8.16 -10.81
CA ILE A 74 -43.18 -9.01 -11.04
C ILE A 74 -42.18 -8.34 -11.99
N GLN A 75 -42.65 -7.79 -13.11
CA GLN A 75 -41.80 -7.07 -14.05
C GLN A 75 -41.09 -5.89 -13.37
N GLY A 76 -41.82 -5.09 -12.60
CA GLY A 76 -41.22 -3.99 -11.85
C GLY A 76 -40.24 -4.46 -10.76
N TYR A 77 -40.41 -5.67 -10.22
CA TYR A 77 -39.44 -6.26 -9.29
C TYR A 77 -38.14 -6.64 -10.00
N VAL A 78 -38.22 -7.28 -11.17
CA VAL A 78 -37.05 -7.61 -12.01
C VAL A 78 -36.27 -6.35 -12.36
N GLU A 79 -36.95 -5.32 -12.85
CA GLU A 79 -36.31 -4.06 -13.23
C GLU A 79 -35.57 -3.39 -12.06
N ARG A 80 -36.16 -3.40 -10.86
CA ARG A 80 -35.50 -2.89 -9.65
C ARG A 80 -34.28 -3.71 -9.27
N ALA A 81 -34.35 -5.04 -9.38
CA ALA A 81 -33.22 -5.91 -9.08
C ALA A 81 -32.07 -5.69 -10.08
N GLU A 82 -32.36 -5.55 -11.37
CA GLU A 82 -31.37 -5.25 -12.41
C GLU A 82 -30.74 -3.87 -12.22
N GLN A 83 -31.54 -2.86 -11.83
CA GLN A 83 -31.03 -1.54 -11.51
C GLN A 83 -30.09 -1.57 -10.31
N LEU A 84 -30.43 -2.33 -9.25
CA LEU A 84 -29.56 -2.54 -8.09
C LEU A 84 -28.25 -3.24 -8.46
N GLN A 85 -28.31 -4.27 -9.32
CA GLN A 85 -27.11 -4.94 -9.82
C GLN A 85 -26.22 -3.97 -10.60
N THR A 86 -26.81 -3.13 -11.44
CA THR A 86 -26.09 -2.16 -12.26
C THR A 86 -25.41 -1.11 -11.40
N SER A 87 -26.11 -0.57 -10.38
CA SER A 87 -25.50 0.38 -9.45
C SER A 87 -24.38 -0.25 -8.63
N ALA A 88 -24.57 -1.46 -8.10
CA ALA A 88 -23.54 -2.19 -7.36
C ALA A 88 -22.30 -2.47 -8.22
N ALA A 89 -22.47 -2.77 -9.51
CA ALA A 89 -21.37 -2.99 -10.43
C ALA A 89 -20.56 -1.71 -10.70
N LEU A 90 -21.23 -0.57 -10.89
CA LEU A 90 -20.59 0.74 -11.07
C LEU A 90 -19.82 1.17 -9.82
N GLU A 91 -20.41 0.96 -8.63
CA GLU A 91 -19.74 1.22 -7.37
C GLU A 91 -18.50 0.36 -7.20
N LEU A 92 -18.60 -0.95 -7.47
CA LEU A 92 -17.44 -1.85 -7.38
C LEU A 92 -16.32 -1.41 -8.32
N SER A 93 -16.65 -1.06 -9.57
CA SER A 93 -15.66 -0.56 -10.54
C SER A 93 -14.96 0.71 -10.05
N SER A 94 -15.70 1.63 -9.42
CA SER A 94 -15.14 2.84 -8.82
C SER A 94 -14.20 2.51 -7.65
N ARG A 95 -14.58 1.56 -6.78
CA ARG A 95 -13.74 1.10 -5.67
C ARG A 95 -12.47 0.38 -6.16
N GLU A 96 -12.57 -0.39 -7.24
CA GLU A 96 -11.41 -1.03 -7.88
C GLU A 96 -10.41 0.00 -8.44
N ALA A 97 -10.92 1.08 -9.03
CA ALA A 97 -10.08 2.20 -9.48
C ALA A 97 -9.38 2.89 -8.30
N GLU A 98 -10.09 3.13 -7.19
CA GLU A 98 -9.50 3.71 -5.96
C GLU A 98 -8.41 2.83 -5.37
N VAL A 99 -8.62 1.50 -5.30
CA VAL A 99 -7.57 0.55 -4.88
C VAL A 99 -6.33 0.68 -5.75
N GLN A 100 -6.50 0.82 -7.07
CA GLN A 100 -5.37 0.98 -7.98
C GLN A 100 -4.62 2.30 -7.75
N VAL A 101 -5.33 3.39 -7.49
CA VAL A 101 -4.73 4.68 -7.10
C VAL A 101 -3.94 4.54 -5.80
N LYS A 102 -4.49 3.88 -4.77
CA LYS A 102 -3.78 3.66 -3.50
C LYS A 102 -2.55 2.77 -3.65
N ARG A 103 -2.59 1.77 -4.53
CA ARG A 103 -1.41 0.94 -4.86
C ARG A 103 -0.29 1.79 -5.46
N GLN A 104 -0.61 2.67 -6.40
CA GLN A 104 0.36 3.57 -7.01
C GLN A 104 0.95 4.54 -5.97
N HIS A 105 0.11 5.06 -5.07
CA HIS A 105 0.55 5.93 -3.98
C HIS A 105 1.50 5.22 -3.00
N LEU A 106 1.17 3.99 -2.58
CA LEU A 106 2.07 3.19 -1.75
C LEU A 106 3.41 2.91 -2.46
N ALA A 107 3.37 2.57 -3.75
CA ALA A 107 4.58 2.35 -4.54
C ALA A 107 5.44 3.62 -4.69
N ALA A 108 4.83 4.81 -4.73
CA ALA A 108 5.57 6.07 -4.70
C ALA A 108 6.19 6.34 -3.33
N ALA A 109 5.42 6.17 -2.24
CA ALA A 109 5.91 6.35 -0.87
C ALA A 109 7.08 5.41 -0.54
N ALA A 110 6.99 4.14 -0.95
CA ALA A 110 8.05 3.16 -0.76
C ALA A 110 9.33 3.53 -1.53
N ARG A 111 9.21 4.05 -2.77
CA ARG A 111 10.36 4.55 -3.54
C ARG A 111 11.02 5.75 -2.86
N ASP A 112 10.23 6.68 -2.33
CA ASP A 112 10.74 7.84 -1.60
C ASP A 112 11.47 7.43 -0.32
N ARG A 113 10.94 6.47 0.45
CA ARG A 113 11.62 5.92 1.62
C ARG A 113 12.95 5.27 1.24
N GLN A 114 12.93 4.41 0.22
CA GLN A 114 14.13 3.73 -0.26
C GLN A 114 15.22 4.70 -0.74
N ALA A 115 14.84 5.82 -1.36
CA ALA A 115 15.79 6.84 -1.78
C ALA A 115 16.52 7.48 -0.59
N ILE A 116 15.79 7.80 0.49
CA ILE A 116 16.39 8.35 1.72
C ILE A 116 17.25 7.31 2.44
N ASP A 117 16.80 6.05 2.51
CA ASP A 117 17.57 4.97 3.13
C ASP A 117 18.91 4.75 2.39
N LYS A 118 18.90 4.74 1.05
CA LYS A 118 20.14 4.67 0.25
C LYS A 118 21.08 5.87 0.46
N LEU A 119 20.53 7.07 0.62
CA LEU A 119 21.33 8.26 0.94
C LEU A 119 22.00 8.15 2.30
N LYS A 120 21.30 7.62 3.30
CA LYS A 120 21.84 7.37 4.64
C LYS A 120 22.97 6.33 4.59
N GLU A 121 22.75 5.22 3.90
CA GLU A 121 23.77 4.17 3.72
C GLU A 121 25.04 4.71 3.07
N ARG A 122 24.89 5.54 2.01
CA ARG A 122 26.02 6.17 1.34
C ARG A 122 26.80 7.11 2.26
N GLN A 123 26.11 7.99 2.98
CA GLN A 123 26.77 8.93 3.90
C GLN A 123 27.46 8.21 5.06
N LEU A 124 26.86 7.12 5.56
CA LEU A 124 27.48 6.28 6.59
C LEU A 124 28.75 5.62 6.06
N ALA A 125 28.74 5.10 4.84
CA ALA A 125 29.91 4.50 4.21
C ALA A 125 31.04 5.53 4.00
N GLU A 126 30.71 6.73 3.54
CA GLU A 126 31.65 7.85 3.39
C GLU A 126 32.28 8.24 4.74
N HIS A 127 31.46 8.42 5.79
CA HIS A 127 31.94 8.71 7.14
C HIS A 127 32.88 7.63 7.68
N ASN A 128 32.52 6.36 7.52
CA ASN A 128 33.34 5.23 7.97
C ASN A 128 34.68 5.16 7.22
N ALA A 129 34.67 5.43 5.91
CA ALA A 129 35.90 5.47 5.12
C ALA A 129 36.82 6.62 5.53
N GLU A 130 36.26 7.81 5.78
CA GLU A 130 37.02 8.96 6.28
C GLU A 130 37.63 8.69 7.65
N TRP A 131 36.86 8.08 8.56
CA TRP A 131 37.36 7.76 9.89
C TRP A 131 38.43 6.67 9.86
N ALA A 132 38.25 5.63 9.03
CA ALA A 132 39.28 4.61 8.83
C ALA A 132 40.59 5.22 8.32
N ARG A 133 40.53 6.16 7.37
CA ARG A 133 41.72 6.88 6.87
C ARG A 133 42.39 7.71 7.97
N LYS A 134 41.61 8.47 8.74
CA LYS A 134 42.15 9.28 9.86
C LYS A 134 42.79 8.39 10.93
N SER A 135 42.12 7.29 11.31
CA SER A 135 42.64 6.34 12.28
C SER A 135 43.94 5.69 11.78
N GLN A 136 44.01 5.29 10.51
CA GLN A 136 45.22 4.73 9.93
C GLN A 136 46.38 5.73 9.98
N ASN A 137 46.16 6.97 9.54
CA ASN A 137 47.18 8.01 9.59
C ASN A 137 47.68 8.26 11.02
N THR A 138 46.79 8.28 12.01
CA THR A 138 47.20 8.45 13.42
C THR A 138 48.02 7.26 13.94
N LEU A 139 47.70 6.03 13.52
CA LEU A 139 48.48 4.85 13.89
C LEU A 139 49.86 4.87 13.24
N ASP A 140 49.95 5.29 11.98
CA ASP A 140 51.21 5.43 11.25
C ASP A 140 52.10 6.52 11.88
N GLU A 141 51.53 7.66 12.27
CA GLU A 141 52.24 8.72 13.00
C GLU A 141 52.77 8.25 14.36
N LEU A 142 51.96 7.50 15.13
CA LEU A 142 52.38 6.92 16.41
C LEU A 142 53.51 5.90 16.21
N ALA A 143 53.42 5.05 15.19
CA ALA A 143 54.47 4.08 14.87
C ALA A 143 55.79 4.77 14.52
N LEU A 144 55.75 5.84 13.71
CA LEU A 144 56.93 6.65 13.39
C LEU A 144 57.51 7.36 14.62
N ALA A 145 56.66 7.86 15.53
CA ALA A 145 57.10 8.51 16.76
C ALA A 145 57.78 7.52 17.72
N VAL A 146 57.23 6.31 17.88
CA VAL A 146 57.82 5.24 18.71
C VAL A 146 59.16 4.79 18.13
N HIS A 147 59.23 4.55 16.82
CA HIS A 147 60.49 4.15 16.16
C HIS A 147 61.59 5.20 16.34
N ARG A 148 61.27 6.49 16.16
CA ARG A 148 62.23 7.60 16.40
C ARG A 148 62.71 7.66 17.85
N ARG A 149 61.83 7.36 18.81
CA ARG A 149 62.18 7.37 20.25
C ARG A 149 63.05 6.17 20.63
N GLY A 150 62.85 5.01 20.02
CA GLY A 150 63.72 3.84 20.16
C GLY A 150 65.11 4.03 19.53
N ALA A 151 65.19 4.71 18.39
CA ALA A 151 66.45 5.00 17.70
C ALA A 151 67.33 6.05 18.40
N LEU A 152 66.76 6.89 19.28
CA LEU A 152 67.51 7.86 20.10
C LEU A 152 67.96 7.31 21.46
N ALA A 153 67.47 6.13 21.84
CA ALA A 153 67.79 5.47 23.12
C ALA A 153 68.81 4.31 22.96
N ALA A 154 69.29 4.07 21.74
CA ALA A 154 70.36 3.14 21.40
C ALA A 154 71.61 3.91 20.98
#